data_AF-A0A2T3ZNR0-F1
#
_entry.id   AF-A0A2T3ZNR0-F1
#
_cell.length_a   1.000
_cell.length_b   1.000
_cell.length_c   1.000
_cell.angle_alpha   90.00
_cell.angle_beta   90.00
_cell.angle_gamma   90.00
#
_symmetry.space_group_name_H-M   'P 1'
#
loop_
_entity.id
_entity.type
_entity.pdbx_description
1 polymer ?
#
loop_
_entity_poly.entity_id
_entity_poly.type
_entity_poly.pdbx_seq_one_letter_code
_entity_poly.pdbx_strand_id
1 'polypeptide(L)'
;MACESCRSQARTLLRVANRTSVLSRSSAAARSNFLPLLSAPVQTPPPSRSFSSTSSKKILGIGSSIGESYRVIGASERIFKACSKAADYRITEEERKNDQVERLEDGEEIGRSLDEGNIWHNTFKLSPTFSTWSHVTMLHLYLINARIRMLERDAYRSWQQQLIDHFFFECEKKMHIDHNITSSALRQRYLKDIFVQWRGLLLAYDEGLIKGDAVLASAVWRNLFKGDPEVDPRALVAIVGWMRSGLASLEGASDMAMSNRALEILDKPVDVFWTRLEEPFKREQGKESAEESQEIKATPELAKAA
;
A
#
# COMPACT_ATOMS: atom_id res chain seq x y z
N MET A 1 -0.79 -37.70 -11.72
CA MET A 1 -1.63 -37.73 -10.51
C MET A 1 -1.11 -36.66 -9.56
N ALA A 2 -1.89 -35.61 -9.30
CA ALA A 2 -1.44 -34.49 -8.46
C ALA A 2 -1.64 -34.83 -6.97
N CYS A 3 -0.59 -34.63 -6.17
CA CYS A 3 -0.54 -34.82 -4.72
C CYS A 3 -1.68 -34.08 -4.00
N GLU A 4 -2.28 -34.72 -2.99
CA GLU A 4 -3.44 -34.20 -2.24
C GLU A 4 -3.19 -32.85 -1.56
N SER A 5 -1.93 -32.55 -1.22
CA SER A 5 -1.51 -31.23 -0.69
C SER A 5 -1.69 -30.09 -1.71
N CYS A 6 -1.44 -30.33 -3.00
CA CYS A 6 -1.67 -29.34 -4.06
C CYS A 6 -3.17 -29.10 -4.34
N ARG A 7 -4.05 -30.03 -3.93
CA ARG A 7 -5.50 -29.88 -4.08
C ARG A 7 -6.12 -29.11 -2.91
N SER A 8 -5.53 -29.11 -1.72
CA SER A 8 -6.05 -28.34 -0.58
C SER A 8 -5.76 -26.84 -0.74
N GLN A 9 -4.56 -26.47 -1.16
CA GLN A 9 -4.15 -25.07 -1.35
C GLN A 9 -4.95 -24.36 -2.45
N ALA A 10 -5.26 -25.05 -3.54
CA ALA A 10 -6.13 -24.53 -4.60
C ALA A 10 -7.61 -24.36 -4.17
N ARG A 11 -8.08 -25.14 -3.19
CA ARG A 11 -9.43 -25.06 -2.64
C ARG A 11 -9.59 -23.90 -1.64
N THR A 12 -8.53 -23.53 -0.93
CA THR A 12 -8.55 -22.40 0.01
C THR A 12 -8.68 -21.05 -0.71
N LEU A 13 -7.98 -20.86 -1.83
CA LEU A 13 -8.07 -19.64 -2.65
C LEU A 13 -9.45 -19.46 -3.31
N LEU A 14 -10.11 -20.55 -3.73
CA LEU A 14 -11.47 -20.50 -4.29
C LEU A 14 -12.54 -20.18 -3.24
N ARG A 15 -12.35 -20.54 -1.97
CA ARG A 15 -13.31 -20.22 -0.89
C ARG A 15 -13.27 -18.75 -0.48
N VAL A 16 -12.10 -18.11 -0.56
CA VAL A 16 -11.97 -16.65 -0.33
C VAL A 16 -12.64 -15.87 -1.45
N ALA A 17 -12.53 -16.33 -2.71
CA ALA A 17 -13.20 -15.71 -3.86
C ALA A 17 -14.74 -15.86 -3.87
N ASN A 18 -15.29 -16.91 -3.22
CA ASN A 18 -16.74 -17.13 -3.14
C ASN A 18 -17.41 -16.51 -1.90
N ARG A 19 -16.67 -16.13 -0.85
CA ARG A 19 -17.25 -15.41 0.30
C ARG A 19 -17.45 -13.91 0.00
N THR A 20 -16.69 -13.33 -0.93
CA THR A 20 -16.83 -11.93 -1.35
C THR A 20 -18.02 -11.67 -2.27
N SER A 21 -18.61 -12.69 -2.89
CA SER A 21 -19.74 -12.54 -3.82
C SER A 21 -21.13 -12.62 -3.16
N VAL A 22 -21.22 -13.12 -1.92
CA VAL A 22 -22.53 -13.37 -1.26
C VAL A 22 -23.04 -12.16 -0.46
N LEU A 23 -22.19 -11.19 -0.11
CA LEU A 23 -22.61 -10.00 0.67
C LEU A 23 -23.19 -8.84 -0.17
N SER A 24 -23.28 -8.96 -1.49
CA SER A 24 -23.83 -7.89 -2.37
C SER A 24 -25.25 -8.15 -2.89
N ARG A 25 -26.05 -9.02 -2.25
CA ARG A 25 -27.49 -9.14 -2.53
C ARG A 25 -28.33 -8.82 -1.31
N SER A 26 -28.60 -7.54 -1.12
CA SER A 26 -29.79 -7.06 -0.42
C SER A 26 -30.36 -5.89 -1.22
N SER A 27 -31.26 -6.23 -2.13
CA SER A 27 -32.09 -5.27 -2.86
C SER A 27 -33.26 -4.85 -1.96
N ALA A 28 -33.15 -3.70 -1.30
CA ALA A 28 -34.30 -3.03 -0.70
C ALA A 28 -34.85 -2.02 -1.72
N ALA A 29 -36.03 -2.31 -2.26
CA ALA A 29 -36.78 -1.41 -3.11
C ALA A 29 -37.28 -0.21 -2.28
N ALA A 30 -36.68 0.96 -2.47
CA ALA A 30 -37.17 2.21 -1.91
C ALA A 30 -38.03 2.96 -2.95
N ARG A 31 -39.29 3.18 -2.59
CA ARG A 31 -40.31 3.89 -3.39
C ARG A 31 -39.92 5.34 -3.61
N SER A 32 -40.09 5.82 -4.84
CA SER A 32 -39.84 7.22 -5.23
C SER A 32 -40.95 8.11 -4.67
N ASN A 33 -40.60 9.09 -3.84
CA ASN A 33 -41.41 10.28 -3.61
C ASN A 33 -40.64 11.48 -4.16
N PHE A 34 -41.11 12.01 -5.28
CA PHE A 34 -40.62 13.25 -5.87
C PHE A 34 -41.14 14.44 -5.06
N LEU A 35 -40.23 15.35 -4.67
CA LEU A 35 -40.53 16.71 -4.25
C LEU A 35 -39.69 17.68 -5.12
N PRO A 36 -40.22 18.86 -5.48
CA PRO A 36 -39.60 19.74 -6.47
C PRO A 36 -38.41 20.52 -5.87
N LEU A 37 -37.33 20.62 -6.64
CA LEU A 37 -36.14 21.40 -6.32
C LEU A 37 -36.44 22.91 -6.35
N LEU A 38 -36.18 23.57 -5.23
CA LEU A 38 -35.94 25.01 -5.18
C LEU A 38 -34.51 25.31 -5.66
N SER A 39 -34.40 26.33 -6.50
CA SER A 39 -33.21 26.78 -7.21
C SER A 39 -32.05 27.13 -6.28
N ALA A 40 -30.94 26.40 -6.39
CA ALA A 40 -29.65 26.77 -5.80
C ALA A 40 -28.85 27.65 -6.79
N PRO A 41 -28.08 28.64 -6.31
CA PRO A 41 -27.31 29.53 -7.16
C PRO A 41 -26.14 28.80 -7.82
N VAL A 42 -25.87 29.15 -9.08
CA VAL A 42 -24.79 28.63 -9.93
C VAL A 42 -23.44 28.85 -9.25
N GLN A 43 -22.84 27.78 -8.74
CA GLN A 43 -21.43 27.76 -8.38
C GLN A 43 -20.60 27.54 -9.65
N THR A 44 -19.71 28.48 -9.94
CA THR A 44 -18.71 28.38 -10.99
C THR A 44 -17.82 27.15 -10.78
N PRO A 45 -17.50 26.38 -11.83
CA PRO A 45 -16.57 25.27 -11.70
C PRO A 45 -15.18 25.80 -11.29
N PRO A 46 -14.41 25.06 -10.47
CA PRO A 46 -13.03 25.43 -10.18
C PRO A 46 -12.21 25.45 -11.49
N PRO A 47 -11.19 26.31 -11.61
CA PRO A 47 -10.41 26.40 -12.83
C PRO A 47 -9.77 25.04 -13.14
N SER A 48 -9.92 24.61 -14.40
CA SER A 48 -9.28 23.42 -14.95
C SER A 48 -7.78 23.44 -14.66
N ARG A 49 -7.30 22.35 -14.08
CA ARG A 49 -5.90 22.08 -13.78
C ARG A 49 -5.01 22.44 -14.98
N SER A 50 -3.98 23.24 -14.73
CA SER A 50 -3.02 23.69 -15.72
C SER A 50 -2.27 22.50 -16.32
N PHE A 51 -2.43 22.29 -17.62
CA PHE A 51 -1.52 21.45 -18.41
C PHE A 51 -0.09 21.97 -18.27
N SER A 52 0.85 21.05 -18.03
CA SER A 52 2.29 21.29 -18.02
C SER A 52 2.70 22.12 -19.25
N SER A 53 3.04 23.40 -19.04
CA SER A 53 3.57 24.26 -20.09
C SER A 53 5.09 24.05 -20.18
N THR A 54 5.52 22.92 -20.70
CA THR A 54 6.89 22.79 -21.21
C THR A 54 6.82 22.54 -22.71
N SER A 55 7.01 23.60 -23.50
CA SER A 55 7.34 23.46 -24.91
C SER A 55 8.71 22.81 -25.02
N SER A 56 8.75 21.48 -25.04
CA SER A 56 9.96 20.73 -25.37
C SER A 56 10.36 21.08 -26.80
N LYS A 57 11.40 21.90 -26.94
CA LYS A 57 12.09 22.12 -28.20
C LYS A 57 12.69 20.77 -28.63
N LYS A 58 11.98 20.01 -29.46
CA LYS A 58 12.50 18.81 -30.13
C LYS A 58 13.61 19.25 -31.09
N ILE A 59 14.86 19.13 -30.65
CA ILE A 59 16.02 19.09 -31.55
C ILE A 59 16.16 17.65 -32.05
N LEU A 60 16.36 17.52 -33.36
CA LEU A 60 16.23 16.30 -34.16
C LEU A 60 16.89 15.03 -33.57
N GLY A 61 16.10 13.96 -33.55
CA GLY A 61 16.37 12.69 -34.25
C GLY A 61 17.60 11.87 -33.83
N ILE A 62 17.33 10.68 -33.27
CA ILE A 62 18.23 9.52 -33.14
C ILE A 62 19.16 9.52 -31.91
N GLY A 63 19.68 10.66 -31.45
CA GLY A 63 20.51 10.72 -30.23
C GLY A 63 19.74 10.85 -28.91
N SER A 64 18.54 11.43 -28.95
CA SER A 64 17.75 11.77 -27.75
C SER A 64 16.99 10.59 -27.13
N SER A 65 16.71 9.50 -27.88
CA SER A 65 15.91 8.37 -27.38
C SER A 65 16.74 7.37 -26.57
N ILE A 66 18.00 7.16 -26.93
CA ILE A 66 18.91 6.24 -26.23
C ILE A 66 19.28 6.81 -24.86
N GLY A 67 19.70 8.08 -24.80
CA GLY A 67 20.03 8.74 -23.54
C GLY A 67 18.84 8.81 -22.58
N GLU A 68 17.65 9.08 -23.11
CA GLU A 68 16.41 9.07 -22.33
C GLU A 68 16.07 7.67 -21.81
N SER A 69 16.24 6.62 -22.63
CA SER A 69 15.99 5.24 -22.19
C SER A 69 16.91 4.83 -21.03
N TYR A 70 18.22 5.13 -21.12
CA TYR A 70 19.15 4.86 -20.01
C TYR A 70 18.85 5.69 -18.76
N ARG A 71 18.41 6.95 -18.93
CA ARG A 71 17.97 7.80 -17.83
C ARG A 71 16.77 7.18 -17.10
N VAL A 72 15.78 6.69 -17.84
CA VAL A 72 14.59 6.03 -17.29
C VAL A 72 14.98 4.74 -16.56
N ILE A 73 15.84 3.90 -17.14
CA ILE A 73 16.30 2.66 -16.50
C ILE A 73 16.96 2.97 -15.14
N GLY A 74 17.96 3.85 -15.11
CA GLY A 74 18.67 4.17 -13.86
C GLY A 74 17.82 4.92 -12.83
N ALA A 75 16.87 5.75 -13.27
CA ALA A 75 15.96 6.43 -12.35
C ALA A 75 14.88 5.48 -11.79
N SER A 76 14.28 4.64 -12.64
CA SER A 76 13.30 3.64 -12.23
C SER A 76 13.89 2.59 -11.28
N GLU A 77 15.13 2.18 -11.47
CA GLU A 77 15.83 1.27 -10.56
C GLU A 77 15.99 1.87 -9.16
N ARG A 78 16.42 3.15 -9.07
CA ARG A 78 16.56 3.85 -7.78
C ARG A 78 15.22 4.01 -7.07
N ILE A 79 14.18 4.39 -7.81
CA ILE A 79 12.83 4.53 -7.25
C ILE A 79 12.31 3.16 -6.78
N PHE A 80 12.50 2.11 -7.58
CA PHE A 80 12.10 0.76 -7.19
C PHE A 80 12.80 0.30 -5.91
N LYS A 81 14.12 0.50 -5.81
CA LYS A 81 14.89 0.18 -4.60
C LYS A 81 14.37 0.90 -3.36
N ALA A 82 13.95 2.16 -3.50
CA ALA A 82 13.31 2.89 -2.40
C ALA A 82 11.94 2.28 -2.03
N CYS A 83 11.12 1.90 -3.02
CA CYS A 83 9.84 1.22 -2.77
C CYS A 83 10.00 -0.13 -2.06
N SER A 84 10.99 -0.95 -2.45
CA SER A 84 11.16 -2.30 -1.94
C SER A 84 11.85 -2.38 -0.57
N LYS A 85 12.55 -1.32 -0.17
CA LYS A 85 13.18 -1.19 1.16
C LYS A 85 12.14 -1.10 2.29
N ALA A 86 10.96 -0.56 1.99
CA ALA A 86 9.99 -0.14 3.01
C ALA A 86 9.50 -1.25 3.93
N ALA A 87 9.40 -2.51 3.49
CA ALA A 87 9.05 -3.66 4.33
C ALA A 87 9.94 -4.86 4.01
N ASP A 88 11.23 -4.59 3.83
CA ASP A 88 12.19 -5.62 3.43
C ASP A 88 12.47 -6.58 4.58
N TYR A 89 12.65 -7.84 4.20
CA TYR A 89 12.85 -8.95 5.12
C TYR A 89 13.82 -9.95 4.50
N ARG A 90 14.36 -10.83 5.34
CA ARG A 90 15.24 -11.91 4.89
C ARG A 90 15.00 -13.17 5.70
N ILE A 91 15.09 -14.31 5.04
CA ILE A 91 15.13 -15.63 5.67
C ILE A 91 16.58 -16.11 5.54
N THR A 92 17.25 -16.37 6.65
CA THR A 92 18.66 -16.80 6.58
C THR A 92 18.75 -18.25 6.10
N GLU A 93 19.82 -18.57 5.37
CA GLU A 93 20.06 -19.96 4.95
C GLU A 93 20.28 -20.90 6.15
N GLU A 94 20.78 -20.37 7.26
CA GLU A 94 21.03 -21.11 8.50
C GLU A 94 19.71 -21.53 9.15
N GLU A 95 18.75 -20.61 9.29
CA GLU A 95 17.41 -20.92 9.79
C GLU A 95 16.73 -21.97 8.93
N ARG A 96 16.90 -21.92 7.61
CA ARG A 96 16.37 -22.94 6.71
C ARG A 96 17.08 -24.28 6.84
N LYS A 97 18.42 -24.30 6.93
CA LYS A 97 19.20 -25.54 7.10
C LYS A 97 18.88 -26.23 8.42
N ASN A 98 18.55 -25.45 9.45
CA ASN A 98 18.20 -25.93 10.77
C ASN A 98 16.69 -26.19 10.95
N ASP A 99 15.88 -26.01 9.89
CA ASP A 99 14.40 -26.16 9.89
C ASP A 99 13.69 -25.29 10.95
N GLN A 100 14.23 -24.10 11.23
CA GLN A 100 13.74 -23.14 12.22
C GLN A 100 12.89 -22.02 11.61
N VAL A 101 12.47 -22.14 10.35
CA VAL A 101 11.65 -21.11 9.70
C VAL A 101 10.22 -21.19 10.22
N GLU A 102 9.83 -20.19 11.02
CA GLU A 102 8.47 -20.05 11.51
C GLU A 102 7.48 -19.83 10.37
N ARG A 103 6.26 -20.36 10.53
CA ARG A 103 5.18 -20.24 9.56
C ARG A 103 3.92 -19.74 10.23
N LEU A 104 3.21 -18.86 9.53
CA LEU A 104 1.89 -18.39 9.92
C LEU A 104 0.86 -19.52 9.78
N GLU A 105 -0.35 -19.33 10.33
CA GLU A 105 -1.46 -20.31 10.23
C GLU A 105 -1.83 -20.64 8.77
N ASP A 106 -1.66 -19.67 7.87
CA ASP A 106 -1.88 -19.80 6.43
C ASP A 106 -0.75 -20.56 5.70
N GLY A 107 0.32 -20.95 6.41
CA GLY A 107 1.50 -21.62 5.86
C GLY A 107 2.54 -20.69 5.25
N GLU A 108 2.40 -19.37 5.42
CA GLU A 108 3.36 -18.38 4.93
C GLU A 108 4.61 -18.33 5.81
N GLU A 109 5.80 -18.35 5.19
CA GLU A 109 7.09 -18.29 5.90
C GLU A 109 7.36 -16.88 6.42
N ILE A 110 7.76 -16.79 7.69
CA ILE A 110 8.10 -15.54 8.37
C ILE A 110 9.62 -15.40 8.37
N GLY A 111 10.13 -14.24 7.93
CA GLY A 111 11.55 -13.91 8.02
C GLY A 111 11.87 -12.92 9.12
N ARG A 112 13.09 -12.39 9.09
CA ARG A 112 13.50 -11.27 9.94
C ARG A 112 13.38 -9.98 9.16
N SER A 113 12.80 -8.95 9.77
CA SER A 113 12.85 -7.61 9.16
C SER A 113 14.30 -7.12 9.12
N LEU A 114 14.70 -6.51 8.01
CA LEU A 114 16.04 -5.92 7.88
C LEU A 114 16.16 -4.55 8.57
N ASP A 115 15.03 -3.93 8.90
CA ASP A 115 14.96 -2.66 9.61
C ASP A 115 14.13 -2.87 10.88
N GLU A 116 14.82 -3.09 12.01
CA GLU A 116 14.20 -3.38 13.30
C GLU A 116 13.26 -2.28 13.79
N GLY A 117 13.40 -1.04 13.30
CA GLY A 117 12.58 0.12 13.68
C GLY A 117 11.38 0.37 12.77
N ASN A 118 11.20 -0.46 11.74
CA ASN A 118 10.24 -0.20 10.67
C ASN A 118 8.77 -0.17 11.15
N ILE A 119 8.07 0.92 10.82
CA ILE A 119 6.66 1.13 11.13
C ILE A 119 5.72 0.03 10.62
N TRP A 120 5.99 -0.55 9.44
CA TRP A 120 5.14 -1.57 8.82
C TRP A 120 5.06 -2.82 9.70
N HIS A 121 6.19 -3.25 10.28
CA HIS A 121 6.23 -4.41 11.17
C HIS A 121 5.88 -4.04 12.62
N ASN A 122 6.43 -2.94 13.13
CA ASN A 122 6.32 -2.63 14.55
C ASN A 122 5.00 -1.97 14.94
N THR A 123 4.54 -1.02 14.14
CA THR A 123 3.35 -0.21 14.46
C THR A 123 2.11 -0.81 13.81
N PHE A 124 2.19 -1.16 12.52
CA PHE A 124 1.06 -1.77 11.80
C PHE A 124 0.96 -3.28 12.01
N LYS A 125 1.87 -3.89 12.79
CA LYS A 125 1.86 -5.31 13.17
C LYS A 125 1.83 -6.28 11.99
N LEU A 126 2.34 -5.87 10.82
CA LEU A 126 2.43 -6.74 9.66
C LEU A 126 3.62 -7.68 9.81
N SER A 127 3.38 -8.98 9.68
CA SER A 127 4.45 -9.97 9.76
C SER A 127 5.46 -9.80 8.60
N PRO A 128 6.77 -9.95 8.83
CA PRO A 128 7.82 -9.85 7.82
C PRO A 128 7.81 -11.05 6.87
N THR A 129 6.87 -11.03 5.92
CA THR A 129 6.63 -12.12 4.96
C THR A 129 6.68 -11.62 3.51
N PHE A 130 6.70 -12.55 2.56
CA PHE A 130 6.63 -12.23 1.13
C PHE A 130 5.38 -11.43 0.76
N SER A 131 4.22 -11.81 1.32
CA SER A 131 2.96 -11.12 1.06
C SER A 131 3.00 -9.68 1.56
N THR A 132 3.48 -9.45 2.79
CA THR A 132 3.63 -8.10 3.34
C THR A 132 4.57 -7.27 2.48
N TRP A 133 5.77 -7.77 2.20
CA TRP A 133 6.75 -7.06 1.39
C TRP A 133 6.22 -6.71 0.00
N SER A 134 5.59 -7.67 -0.68
CA SER A 134 5.07 -7.45 -2.04
C SER A 134 3.93 -6.43 -2.05
N HIS A 135 2.98 -6.49 -1.11
CA HIS A 135 1.86 -5.53 -1.06
C HIS A 135 2.31 -4.13 -0.63
N VAL A 136 3.23 -4.01 0.32
CA VAL A 136 3.84 -2.72 0.67
C VAL A 136 4.59 -2.15 -0.53
N THR A 137 5.41 -2.96 -1.23
CA THR A 137 6.12 -2.51 -2.43
C THR A 137 5.17 -2.07 -3.53
N MET A 138 4.09 -2.82 -3.79
CA MET A 138 3.04 -2.43 -4.73
C MET A 138 2.34 -1.14 -4.34
N LEU A 139 2.07 -0.91 -3.05
CA LEU A 139 1.49 0.34 -2.56
C LEU A 139 2.38 1.55 -2.88
N HIS A 140 3.69 1.43 -2.68
CA HIS A 140 4.63 2.50 -3.05
C HIS A 140 4.71 2.67 -4.58
N LEU A 141 4.78 1.56 -5.33
CA LEU A 141 4.76 1.60 -6.79
C LEU A 141 3.47 2.20 -7.34
N TYR A 142 2.34 2.06 -6.66
CA TYR A 142 1.08 2.70 -7.05
C TYR A 142 1.20 4.23 -7.05
N LEU A 143 1.81 4.83 -6.03
CA LEU A 143 2.02 6.29 -5.97
C LEU A 143 2.81 6.78 -7.19
N ILE A 144 3.88 6.06 -7.53
CA ILE A 144 4.70 6.36 -8.70
C ILE A 144 3.91 6.13 -9.98
N ASN A 145 3.17 5.02 -10.08
CA ASN A 145 2.35 4.68 -11.22
C ASN A 145 1.31 5.77 -11.52
N ALA A 146 0.63 6.28 -10.48
CA ALA A 146 -0.30 7.41 -10.59
C ALA A 146 0.38 8.66 -11.16
N ARG A 147 1.62 8.97 -10.77
CA ARG A 147 2.36 10.12 -11.29
C ARG A 147 2.84 9.93 -12.73
N ILE A 148 3.34 8.75 -13.09
CA ILE A 148 3.85 8.52 -14.45
C ILE A 148 2.72 8.43 -15.49
N ARG A 149 1.48 8.10 -15.08
CA ARG A 149 0.29 8.15 -15.95
C ARG A 149 0.00 9.53 -16.53
N MET A 150 0.59 10.59 -15.95
CA MET A 150 0.48 11.96 -16.45
C MET A 150 1.54 12.32 -17.50
N LEU A 151 2.51 11.43 -17.77
CA LEU A 151 3.54 11.65 -18.80
C LEU A 151 3.00 11.41 -20.21
N GLU A 152 3.75 11.85 -21.23
CA GLU A 152 3.49 11.46 -22.61
C GLU A 152 3.50 9.94 -22.76
N ARG A 153 2.68 9.42 -23.68
CA ARG A 153 2.41 7.98 -23.87
C ARG A 153 3.65 7.11 -23.96
N ASP A 154 4.68 7.55 -24.69
CA ASP A 154 5.90 6.74 -24.88
C ASP A 154 6.78 6.73 -23.62
N ALA A 155 6.89 7.88 -22.93
CA ALA A 155 7.56 7.96 -21.65
C ALA A 155 6.82 7.10 -20.59
N TYR A 156 5.50 7.21 -20.50
CA TYR A 156 4.67 6.40 -19.61
C TYR A 156 4.93 4.89 -19.82
N ARG A 157 4.92 4.42 -21.07
CA ARG A 157 5.17 3.00 -21.39
C ARG A 157 6.55 2.54 -20.94
N SER A 158 7.57 3.35 -21.22
CA SER A 158 8.95 3.05 -20.82
C SER A 158 9.09 2.97 -19.30
N TRP A 159 8.59 3.98 -18.57
CA TRP A 159 8.61 4.01 -17.11
C TRP A 159 7.82 2.85 -16.48
N GLN A 160 6.61 2.60 -16.98
CA GLN A 160 5.75 1.54 -16.46
C GLN A 160 6.40 0.18 -16.64
N GLN A 161 6.97 -0.09 -17.83
CA GLN A 161 7.65 -1.36 -18.10
C GLN A 161 8.83 -1.55 -17.15
N GLN A 162 9.73 -0.56 -17.04
CA GLN A 162 10.92 -0.70 -16.18
C GLN A 162 10.57 -0.90 -14.70
N LEU A 163 9.61 -0.14 -14.15
CA LEU A 163 9.20 -0.30 -12.75
C LEU A 163 8.60 -1.68 -12.47
N ILE A 164 7.80 -2.19 -13.41
CA ILE A 164 7.21 -3.54 -13.30
C ILE A 164 8.30 -4.60 -13.42
N ASP A 165 9.20 -4.49 -14.39
CA ASP A 165 10.29 -5.44 -14.61
C ASP A 165 11.20 -5.55 -13.38
N HIS A 166 11.59 -4.43 -12.77
CA HIS A 166 12.38 -4.42 -11.51
C HIS A 166 11.65 -5.14 -10.36
N PHE A 167 10.34 -4.89 -10.23
CA PHE A 167 9.52 -5.54 -9.20
C PHE A 167 9.43 -7.06 -9.39
N PHE A 168 9.16 -7.51 -10.61
CA PHE A 168 9.05 -8.94 -10.91
C PHE A 168 10.39 -9.67 -10.81
N PHE A 169 11.48 -9.02 -11.20
CA PHE A 169 12.83 -9.56 -11.00
C PHE A 169 13.14 -9.77 -9.52
N GLU A 170 12.82 -8.80 -8.66
CA GLU A 170 13.04 -8.91 -7.23
C GLU A 170 12.11 -9.95 -6.58
N CYS A 171 10.86 -10.07 -7.05
CA CYS A 171 9.95 -11.14 -6.62
C CYS A 171 10.53 -12.52 -6.94
N GLU A 172 11.03 -12.73 -8.17
CA GLU A 172 11.64 -13.99 -8.54
C GLU A 172 12.89 -14.28 -7.69
N LYS A 173 13.72 -13.26 -7.44
CA LYS A 173 14.91 -13.37 -6.58
C LYS A 173 14.54 -13.81 -5.17
N LYS A 174 13.56 -13.16 -4.53
CA LYS A 174 13.09 -13.53 -3.18
C LYS A 174 12.46 -14.93 -3.15
N MET A 175 11.68 -15.31 -4.17
CA MET A 175 11.16 -16.67 -4.29
C MET A 175 12.28 -17.71 -4.39
N HIS A 176 13.33 -17.41 -5.14
CA HIS A 176 14.43 -18.34 -5.35
C HIS A 176 15.35 -18.43 -4.13
N ILE A 177 15.80 -17.30 -3.60
CA ILE A 177 16.80 -17.22 -2.52
C ILE A 177 16.12 -17.37 -1.16
N ASP A 178 15.17 -16.50 -0.86
CA ASP A 178 14.59 -16.42 0.47
C ASP A 178 13.55 -17.51 0.72
N HIS A 179 12.90 -18.06 -0.30
CA HIS A 179 11.91 -19.15 -0.19
C HIS A 179 12.36 -20.50 -0.78
N ASN A 180 13.58 -20.60 -1.28
CA ASN A 180 14.15 -21.83 -1.87
C ASN A 180 13.25 -22.49 -2.94
N ILE A 181 12.48 -21.70 -3.69
CA ILE A 181 11.62 -22.19 -4.77
C ILE A 181 12.49 -22.36 -6.02
N THR A 182 13.17 -23.51 -6.12
CA THR A 182 14.08 -23.82 -7.24
C THR A 182 13.35 -24.06 -8.56
N SER A 183 12.10 -24.53 -8.52
CA SER A 183 11.27 -24.76 -9.70
C SER A 183 10.87 -23.47 -10.41
N SER A 184 11.41 -23.25 -11.62
CA SER A 184 11.09 -22.08 -12.46
C SER A 184 9.62 -22.04 -12.87
N ALA A 185 9.01 -23.19 -13.18
CA ALA A 185 7.60 -23.29 -13.52
C ALA A 185 6.69 -22.84 -12.37
N LEU A 186 7.06 -23.19 -11.13
CA LEU A 186 6.33 -22.78 -9.94
C LEU A 186 6.48 -21.28 -9.67
N ARG A 187 7.71 -20.74 -9.77
CA ARG A 187 7.94 -19.28 -9.67
C ARG A 187 7.12 -18.51 -10.70
N GLN A 188 7.14 -18.93 -11.97
CA GLN A 188 6.38 -18.25 -13.02
C GLN A 188 4.87 -18.29 -12.79
N ARG A 189 4.34 -19.35 -12.16
CA ARG A 189 2.93 -19.41 -11.76
C ARG A 189 2.63 -18.36 -10.69
N TYR A 190 3.44 -18.27 -9.64
CA TYR A 190 3.26 -17.26 -8.60
C TYR A 190 3.41 -15.83 -9.14
N LEU A 191 4.38 -15.56 -10.02
CA LEU A 191 4.51 -14.25 -10.66
C LEU A 191 3.25 -13.88 -11.47
N LYS A 192 2.61 -14.84 -12.15
CA LYS A 192 1.33 -14.57 -12.83
C LYS A 192 0.22 -14.21 -11.84
N ASP A 193 0.15 -14.89 -10.69
CA ASP A 193 -0.84 -14.59 -9.65
C ASP A 193 -0.61 -13.18 -9.06
N ILE A 194 0.65 -12.82 -8.77
CA ILE A 194 1.07 -11.49 -8.33
C ILE A 194 0.73 -10.42 -9.37
N PHE A 195 0.87 -10.71 -10.66
CA PHE A 195 0.50 -9.78 -11.73
C PHE A 195 -1.01 -9.49 -11.76
N VAL A 196 -1.85 -10.50 -11.49
CA VAL A 196 -3.30 -10.30 -11.35
C VAL A 196 -3.60 -9.45 -10.12
N GLN A 197 -2.94 -9.73 -8.98
CA GLN A 197 -3.08 -8.94 -7.76
C GLN A 197 -2.69 -7.47 -7.96
N TRP A 198 -1.56 -7.21 -8.62
CA TRP A 198 -1.11 -5.87 -8.98
C TRP A 198 -2.18 -5.08 -9.74
N ARG A 199 -2.79 -5.69 -10.76
CA ARG A 199 -3.87 -5.04 -11.54
C ARG A 199 -5.12 -4.79 -10.72
N GLY A 200 -5.49 -5.72 -9.84
CA GLY A 200 -6.60 -5.54 -8.91
C GLY A 200 -6.36 -4.41 -7.92
N LEU A 201 -5.13 -4.30 -7.41
CA LEU A 201 -4.69 -3.24 -6.50
C LEU A 201 -4.72 -1.87 -7.18
N LEU A 202 -4.20 -1.75 -8.42
CA LEU A 202 -4.29 -0.51 -9.20
C LEU A 202 -5.73 0.00 -9.31
N LEU A 203 -6.66 -0.88 -9.70
CA LEU A 203 -8.07 -0.55 -9.86
C LEU A 203 -8.71 -0.15 -8.53
N ALA A 204 -8.44 -0.90 -7.46
CA ALA A 204 -9.01 -0.64 -6.14
C ALA A 204 -8.57 0.70 -5.55
N TYR A 205 -7.30 1.06 -5.71
CA TYR A 205 -6.79 2.34 -5.23
C TYR A 205 -7.28 3.50 -6.09
N ASP A 206 -7.38 3.34 -7.42
CA ASP A 206 -7.98 4.34 -8.29
C ASP A 206 -9.45 4.60 -7.94
N GLU A 207 -10.22 3.54 -7.68
CA GLU A 207 -11.60 3.65 -7.19
C GLU A 207 -11.65 4.39 -5.85
N GLY A 208 -10.78 4.04 -4.91
CA GLY A 208 -10.68 4.70 -3.61
C GLY A 208 -10.37 6.19 -3.69
N LEU A 209 -9.45 6.60 -4.58
CA LEU A 209 -9.12 8.01 -4.75
C LEU A 209 -10.32 8.84 -5.23
N ILE A 210 -11.15 8.27 -6.12
CA ILE A 210 -12.32 8.92 -6.70
C ILE A 210 -13.51 8.93 -5.74
N LYS A 211 -13.79 7.79 -5.08
CA LYS A 211 -14.97 7.63 -4.23
C LYS A 211 -14.80 8.15 -2.80
N GLY A 212 -13.57 8.37 -2.35
CA GLY A 212 -13.27 8.98 -1.06
C GLY A 212 -12.49 8.08 -0.10
N ASP A 213 -12.07 8.65 1.01
CA ASP A 213 -11.08 8.05 1.92
C ASP A 213 -11.55 6.76 2.58
N ALA A 214 -12.85 6.61 2.84
CA ALA A 214 -13.40 5.36 3.37
C ALA A 214 -13.24 4.19 2.39
N VAL A 215 -13.45 4.45 1.08
CA VAL A 215 -13.28 3.42 0.04
C VAL A 215 -11.79 3.12 -0.16
N LEU A 216 -10.93 4.14 -0.11
CA LEU A 216 -9.48 3.95 -0.17
C LEU A 216 -8.95 3.17 1.04
N ALA A 217 -9.41 3.47 2.25
CA ALA A 217 -9.10 2.72 3.46
C ALA A 217 -9.54 1.26 3.35
N SER A 218 -10.75 1.01 2.83
CA SER A 218 -11.24 -0.35 2.56
C SER A 218 -10.35 -1.10 1.56
N ALA A 219 -9.86 -0.41 0.52
CA ALA A 219 -8.93 -1.00 -0.44
C ALA A 219 -7.58 -1.34 0.20
N VAL A 220 -7.03 -0.46 1.05
CA VAL A 220 -5.80 -0.71 1.81
C VAL A 220 -6.01 -1.90 2.76
N TRP A 221 -7.11 -1.92 3.51
CA TRP A 221 -7.46 -3.01 4.43
C TRP A 221 -7.51 -4.38 3.75
N ARG A 222 -8.21 -4.47 2.62
CA ARG A 222 -8.35 -5.73 1.86
C ARG A 222 -7.02 -6.19 1.26
N ASN A 223 -6.24 -5.28 0.69
CA ASN A 223 -5.02 -5.64 -0.04
C ASN A 223 -3.83 -5.85 0.89
N LEU A 224 -3.58 -4.93 1.82
CA LEU A 224 -2.40 -4.94 2.69
C LEU A 224 -2.62 -5.79 3.95
N PHE A 225 -3.77 -5.62 4.60
CA PHE A 225 -4.09 -6.33 5.85
C PHE A 225 -4.94 -7.58 5.63
N LYS A 226 -5.08 -8.03 4.38
CA LYS A 226 -5.82 -9.26 4.01
C LYS A 226 -7.28 -9.31 4.53
N GLY A 227 -7.87 -8.16 4.87
CA GLY A 227 -9.21 -8.10 5.45
C GLY A 227 -9.31 -8.56 6.91
N ASP A 228 -8.22 -8.50 7.67
CA ASP A 228 -8.20 -8.86 9.10
C ASP A 228 -9.09 -7.90 9.92
N PRO A 229 -10.11 -8.41 10.66
CA PRO A 229 -11.01 -7.58 11.46
C PRO A 229 -10.32 -6.88 12.65
N GLU A 230 -9.16 -7.37 13.10
CA GLU A 230 -8.44 -6.84 14.27
C GLU A 230 -7.51 -5.66 13.92
N VAL A 231 -7.52 -5.22 12.66
CA VAL A 231 -6.70 -4.10 12.19
C VAL A 231 -7.14 -2.82 12.86
N ASP A 232 -6.19 -2.13 13.48
CA ASP A 232 -6.41 -0.80 14.02
C ASP A 232 -6.83 0.17 12.91
N PRO A 233 -8.04 0.77 12.97
CA PRO A 233 -8.50 1.74 11.97
C PRO A 233 -7.56 2.94 11.83
N ARG A 234 -6.80 3.28 12.88
CA ARG A 234 -5.79 4.35 12.85
C ARG A 234 -4.69 4.07 11.83
N ALA A 235 -4.32 2.80 11.65
CA ALA A 235 -3.28 2.42 10.69
C ALA A 235 -3.78 2.68 9.26
N LEU A 236 -5.05 2.36 9.00
CA LEU A 236 -5.69 2.64 7.71
C LEU A 236 -5.72 4.16 7.43
N VAL A 237 -6.10 4.97 8.43
CA VAL A 237 -6.13 6.43 8.30
C VAL A 237 -4.73 7.00 8.04
N ALA A 238 -3.71 6.52 8.77
CA ALA A 238 -2.33 6.97 8.58
C ALA A 238 -1.82 6.66 7.17
N ILE A 239 -2.05 5.43 6.68
CA ILE A 239 -1.66 5.02 5.32
C ILE A 239 -2.41 5.83 4.27
N VAL A 240 -3.72 6.03 4.42
CA VAL A 240 -4.53 6.84 3.49
C VAL A 240 -4.05 8.29 3.44
N GLY A 241 -3.76 8.89 4.61
CA GLY A 241 -3.21 10.24 4.70
C GLY A 241 -1.87 10.35 3.99
N TRP A 242 -0.99 9.37 4.20
CA TRP A 242 0.30 9.28 3.50
C TRP A 242 0.13 9.14 1.98
N MET A 243 -0.77 8.27 1.51
CA MET A 243 -1.06 8.12 0.08
C MET A 243 -1.57 9.44 -0.54
N ARG A 244 -2.54 10.09 0.09
CA ARG A 244 -3.11 11.39 -0.36
C ARG A 244 -2.04 12.46 -0.44
N SER A 245 -1.24 12.61 0.62
CA SER A 245 -0.17 13.60 0.68
C SER A 245 0.94 13.32 -0.33
N GLY A 246 1.31 12.05 -0.52
CA GLY A 246 2.29 11.61 -1.51
C GLY A 246 1.83 11.92 -2.92
N LEU A 247 0.59 11.57 -3.27
CA LEU A 247 0.01 11.85 -4.59
C LEU A 247 -0.08 13.36 -4.86
N ALA A 248 -0.56 14.15 -3.90
CA ALA A 248 -0.62 15.61 -4.05
C ALA A 248 0.78 16.21 -4.25
N SER A 249 1.78 15.70 -3.53
CA SER A 249 3.17 16.13 -3.65
C SER A 249 3.82 15.72 -4.97
N LEU A 250 3.47 14.56 -5.52
CA LEU A 250 3.91 14.11 -6.84
C LEU A 250 3.24 14.89 -7.97
N GLU A 251 1.95 15.21 -7.82
CA GLU A 251 1.20 16.00 -8.79
C GLU A 251 1.80 17.38 -9.00
N GLY A 252 2.23 18.05 -7.92
CA GLY A 252 2.88 19.36 -7.98
C GLY A 252 4.29 19.37 -8.56
N ALA A 253 4.91 18.20 -8.82
CA ALA A 253 6.27 18.13 -9.34
C ALA A 253 6.31 18.17 -10.87
N SER A 254 7.25 18.94 -11.43
CA SER A 254 7.53 18.91 -12.88
C SER A 254 8.08 17.55 -13.31
N ASP A 255 7.99 17.22 -14.61
CA ASP A 255 8.48 15.94 -15.14
C ASP A 255 10.00 15.76 -14.94
N MET A 256 10.75 16.86 -14.92
CA MET A 256 12.18 16.86 -14.63
C MET A 256 12.49 16.58 -13.16
N ALA A 257 11.65 17.08 -12.24
CA ALA A 257 11.82 16.91 -10.80
C ALA A 257 11.16 15.62 -10.26
N MET A 258 10.32 14.97 -11.05
CA MET A 258 9.49 13.83 -10.65
C MET A 258 10.28 12.71 -9.97
N SER A 259 11.43 12.32 -10.53
CA SER A 259 12.25 11.25 -9.95
C SER A 259 12.83 11.59 -8.58
N ASN A 260 13.30 12.82 -8.39
CA ASN A 260 13.84 13.27 -7.10
C ASN A 260 12.72 13.42 -6.08
N ARG A 261 11.58 14.00 -6.51
CA ARG A 261 10.41 14.15 -5.64
C ARG A 261 9.84 12.80 -5.20
N ALA A 262 9.85 11.80 -6.09
CA ALA A 262 9.48 10.44 -5.75
C ALA A 262 10.35 9.90 -4.61
N LEU A 263 11.68 10.03 -4.72
CA LEU A 263 12.61 9.57 -3.68
C LEU A 263 12.37 10.28 -2.34
N GLU A 264 12.14 11.60 -2.34
CA GLU A 264 11.82 12.36 -1.13
C GLU A 264 10.52 11.90 -0.44
N ILE A 265 9.54 11.45 -1.20
CA ILE A 265 8.26 10.97 -0.66
C ILE A 265 8.39 9.55 -0.13
N LEU A 266 9.14 8.71 -0.83
CA LEU A 266 9.41 7.33 -0.42
C LEU A 266 10.32 7.25 0.81
N ASP A 267 11.20 8.23 1.01
CA ASP A 267 12.07 8.32 2.19
C ASP A 267 11.32 8.82 3.44
N LYS A 268 10.18 9.52 3.26
CA LYS A 268 9.33 9.96 4.37
C LYS A 268 8.54 8.76 4.90
N PRO A 269 8.76 8.36 6.16
CA PRO A 269 7.98 7.27 6.72
C PRO A 269 6.52 7.66 6.87
N VAL A 270 5.65 6.67 6.98
CA VAL A 270 4.22 6.85 7.29
C VAL A 270 4.03 7.37 8.73
N ASP A 271 5.10 7.39 9.54
CA ASP A 271 5.15 7.77 10.95
C ASP A 271 4.60 9.17 11.24
N VAL A 272 4.83 10.14 10.36
CA VAL A 272 4.34 11.52 10.53
C VAL A 272 2.82 11.55 10.57
N PHE A 273 2.15 10.66 9.82
CA PHE A 273 0.69 10.56 9.82
C PHE A 273 0.18 9.83 11.06
N TRP A 274 0.89 8.77 11.47
CA TRP A 274 0.57 8.02 12.68
C TRP A 274 0.71 8.86 13.96
N THR A 275 1.85 9.51 14.15
CA THR A 275 2.16 10.34 15.33
C THR A 275 1.20 11.50 15.50
N ARG A 276 0.89 12.22 14.41
CA ARG A 276 -0.12 13.29 14.42
C ARG A 276 -1.51 12.78 14.78
N LEU A 277 -1.84 11.55 14.38
CA LEU A 277 -3.12 10.94 14.72
C LEU A 277 -3.17 10.51 16.19
N GLU A 278 -2.05 10.06 16.78
CA GLU A 278 -1.99 9.64 18.19
C GLU A 278 -1.98 10.80 19.19
N GLU A 279 -1.42 11.96 18.83
CA GLU A 279 -1.27 13.11 19.74
C GLU A 279 -2.57 13.51 20.47
N PRO A 280 -3.74 13.62 19.82
CA PRO A 280 -5.00 13.91 20.49
C PRO A 280 -5.42 12.81 21.47
N PHE A 281 -5.35 11.54 21.07
CA PHE A 281 -5.78 10.42 21.91
C PHE A 281 -4.90 10.25 23.16
N LYS A 282 -3.59 10.46 23.04
CA LYS A 282 -2.68 10.43 24.20
C LYS A 282 -2.97 11.57 25.18
N ARG A 283 -3.35 12.75 24.68
CA ARG A 283 -3.76 13.88 25.53
C ARG A 283 -5.08 13.61 26.24
N GLU A 284 -6.02 12.93 25.59
CA GLU A 284 -7.30 12.52 26.21
C GLU A 284 -7.10 11.43 27.25
N GLN A 285 -6.35 10.36 26.96
CA GLN A 285 -5.99 9.33 27.95
C GLN A 285 -5.21 9.90 29.14
N GLY A 286 -4.30 10.85 28.89
CA GLY A 286 -3.57 11.57 29.93
C GLY A 286 -4.46 12.45 30.81
N LYS A 287 -5.59 12.94 30.27
CA LYS A 287 -6.60 13.68 31.05
C LYS A 287 -7.49 12.74 31.86
N GLU A 288 -7.96 11.66 31.25
CA GLU A 288 -8.77 10.63 31.95
C GLU A 288 -7.99 10.01 33.11
N SER A 289 -6.73 9.64 32.91
CA SER A 289 -5.87 9.11 33.98
C SER A 289 -5.54 10.14 35.07
N ALA A 290 -5.49 11.43 34.73
CA ALA A 290 -5.33 12.51 35.71
C ALA A 290 -6.62 12.80 36.49
N GLU A 291 -7.78 12.70 35.85
CA GLU A 291 -9.11 12.81 36.46
C GLU A 291 -9.39 11.61 37.39
N GLU A 292 -9.09 10.39 36.97
CA GLU A 292 -9.20 9.18 37.79
C GLU A 292 -8.26 9.24 39.01
N SER A 293 -7.03 9.74 38.84
CA SER A 293 -6.09 9.97 39.95
C SER A 293 -6.54 11.10 40.91
N GLN A 294 -7.34 12.05 40.43
CA GLN A 294 -7.93 13.10 41.27
C GLN A 294 -9.18 12.60 42.00
N GLU A 295 -9.99 11.75 41.38
CA GLU A 295 -11.18 11.13 42.00
C GLU A 295 -10.81 10.13 43.10
N ILE A 296 -9.74 9.34 42.89
CA ILE A 296 -9.18 8.44 43.91
C ILE A 296 -8.58 9.23 45.10
N LYS A 297 -8.04 10.43 44.87
CA LYS A 297 -7.59 11.33 45.95
C LYS A 297 -8.74 12.07 46.64
N ALA A 298 -9.88 12.24 45.98
CA ALA A 298 -11.04 12.95 46.48
C ALA A 298 -12.00 12.06 47.30
N THR A 299 -11.72 10.76 47.44
CA THR A 299 -12.41 9.86 48.39
C THR A 299 -11.59 9.68 49.67
N PRO A 300 -11.65 10.62 50.65
CA PRO A 300 -11.10 10.39 51.97
C PRO A 300 -12.03 9.43 52.74
N GLU A 301 -11.47 8.26 53.10
CA GLU A 301 -11.63 7.60 54.40
C GLU A 301 -12.93 7.92 55.20
N LEU A 302 -14.10 7.50 54.70
CA LEU A 302 -15.28 7.27 55.54
C LEU A 302 -15.15 5.91 56.24
N ALA A 303 -14.08 5.75 57.02
CA ALA A 303 -13.84 4.61 57.89
C ALA A 303 -13.25 5.09 59.23
N LYS A 304 -13.91 6.05 59.87
CA LYS A 304 -13.75 6.35 61.31
C LYS A 304 -14.91 7.22 61.79
N ALA A 305 -15.99 6.57 62.22
CA ALA A 305 -16.84 6.95 63.38
C ALA A 305 -18.22 6.27 63.28
N ALA A 306 -18.37 5.14 63.98
CA ALA A 306 -19.53 4.74 64.81
C ALA A 306 -19.41 3.25 65.15
#